data_AF-A0A433WIF5-F1
#
_entry.id   AF-A0A433WIF5-F1
#
_cell.length_a   1.000
_cell.length_b   1.000
_cell.length_c   1.000
_cell.angle_alpha   90.00
_cell.angle_beta   90.00
_cell.angle_gamma   90.00
#
_symmetry.space_group_name_H-M   'P 1'
#
loop_
_entity.id
_entity.type
_entity.pdbx_description
1 polymer ?
#
loop_
_entity_poly.entity_id
_entity_poly.type
_entity_poly.pdbx_seq_one_letter_code
_entity_poly.pdbx_strand_id
1 'polypeptide(L)'
;MNPVWLESFVIIDIEKKILGYWSWHMFMETSEIRYYQAALKGKWPGWQVIHLANNMYDAEPLLGIDYVMQQDSLKYDAPDTNLITGDPIDDEWVNGLFVIKERGEIYVIESHNVTVEDVIRYGETAIAQLQARPSILLPLEGQTRSLEHLFIDVDDKLLILDASEFGLYEYAASQWPNYTFKMGKDRISGYAGGGWH
;
A
#
# COMPACT_ATOMS: atom_id res chain seq x y z
N MET A 1 15.40 -7.66 -19.02
CA MET A 1 16.36 -6.80 -18.29
C MET A 1 16.27 -7.17 -16.82
N ASN A 2 17.39 -7.14 -16.08
CA ASN A 2 17.30 -7.18 -14.62
C ASN A 2 16.68 -5.86 -14.16
N PRO A 3 15.56 -5.87 -13.43
CA PRO A 3 15.04 -4.64 -12.84
C PRO A 3 16.11 -4.06 -11.89
N VAL A 4 16.49 -2.80 -12.12
CA VAL A 4 17.34 -2.03 -11.21
C VAL A 4 16.41 -1.49 -10.14
N TRP A 5 16.18 -2.28 -9.10
CA TRP A 5 15.43 -1.81 -7.94
C TRP A 5 16.31 -0.87 -7.13
N LEU A 6 15.82 0.34 -6.83
CA LEU A 6 16.41 1.15 -5.78
C LEU A 6 15.98 0.54 -4.44
N GLU A 7 16.93 0.01 -3.68
CA GLU A 7 16.63 -0.60 -2.38
C GLU A 7 16.60 0.43 -1.25
N SER A 8 17.15 1.62 -1.46
CA SER A 8 17.18 2.71 -0.49
C SER A 8 17.46 4.03 -1.17
N PHE A 9 17.04 5.13 -0.54
CA PHE A 9 17.22 6.46 -1.06
C PHE A 9 17.39 7.48 0.07
N VAL A 10 18.25 8.47 -0.15
CA VAL A 10 18.50 9.58 0.77
C VAL A 10 18.59 10.88 -0.01
N ILE A 11 17.86 11.90 0.45
CA ILE A 11 17.93 13.29 -0.03
C ILE A 11 18.50 14.15 1.08
N ILE A 12 19.46 15.01 0.74
CA ILE A 12 20.04 16.00 1.64
C ILE A 12 19.96 17.37 0.96
N ASP A 13 19.13 18.26 1.50
CA ASP A 13 19.12 19.68 1.13
C ASP A 13 19.81 20.47 2.25
N ILE A 14 21.04 20.91 2.01
CA ILE A 14 21.88 21.58 3.01
C ILE A 14 21.33 22.97 3.34
N GLU A 15 20.81 23.69 2.35
CA GLU A 15 20.32 25.05 2.51
C GLU A 15 19.04 25.07 3.33
N LYS A 16 18.09 24.18 3.00
CA LYS A 16 16.82 24.03 3.73
C LYS A 16 16.95 23.17 4.99
N LYS A 17 18.10 22.52 5.20
CA LYS A 17 18.36 21.55 6.28
C LYS A 17 17.34 20.41 6.30
N ILE A 18 17.10 19.79 5.13
CA ILE A 18 16.18 18.66 4.99
C ILE A 18 16.99 17.37 4.79
N LEU A 19 16.62 16.33 5.52
CA LEU A 19 17.09 14.95 5.35
C LEU A 19 15.87 14.06 5.08
N GLY A 20 15.63 13.71 3.81
CA GLY A 20 14.59 12.76 3.40
C GLY A 20 15.19 11.37 3.20
N TYR A 21 14.50 10.31 3.61
CA TYR A 21 15.00 8.94 3.38
C TYR A 21 13.89 7.89 3.29
N TRP A 22 14.18 6.81 2.55
CA TRP A 22 13.44 5.54 2.60
C TRP A 22 14.39 4.36 2.36
N SER A 23 14.02 3.18 2.82
CA SER A 23 14.79 1.95 2.63
C SER A 23 13.86 0.75 2.61
N TRP A 24 14.12 -0.20 1.72
CA TRP A 24 13.45 -1.49 1.64
C TRP A 24 13.48 -2.22 2.99
N HIS A 25 14.56 -2.12 3.75
CA HIS A 25 14.67 -2.79 5.04
C HIS A 25 13.81 -2.19 6.16
N MET A 26 13.25 -0.98 5.95
CA MET A 26 12.33 -0.35 6.90
C MET A 26 10.86 -0.77 6.67
N PHE A 27 10.62 -1.64 5.68
CA PHE A 27 9.27 -2.07 5.27
C PHE A 27 8.55 -2.94 6.30
N MET A 28 9.05 -3.20 7.50
CA MET A 28 8.36 -4.13 8.41
C MET A 28 7.96 -3.57 9.77
N GLU A 29 8.54 -2.47 10.27
CA GLU A 29 8.26 -2.08 11.67
C GLU A 29 8.19 -0.57 11.95
N THR A 30 7.07 -0.14 12.55
CA THR A 30 6.92 1.24 13.07
C THR A 30 7.97 1.55 14.14
N SER A 31 8.33 0.56 14.95
CA SER A 31 9.39 0.62 15.98
C SER A 31 10.72 1.02 15.34
N GLU A 32 11.12 0.34 14.27
CA GLU A 32 12.36 0.62 13.55
C GLU A 32 12.36 2.02 12.94
N ILE A 33 11.29 2.38 12.21
CA ILE A 33 11.18 3.71 11.60
C ILE A 33 11.33 4.79 12.67
N ARG A 34 10.62 4.67 13.81
CA ARG A 34 10.70 5.63 14.92
C ARG A 34 12.09 5.68 15.54
N TYR A 35 12.74 4.54 15.72
CA TYR A 35 14.11 4.46 16.24
C TYR A 35 15.08 5.21 15.32
N TYR A 36 15.05 4.95 14.01
CA TYR A 36 15.90 5.63 13.04
C TYR A 36 15.60 7.14 12.96
N GLN A 37 14.34 7.54 12.94
CA GLN A 37 13.95 8.95 12.96
C GLN A 37 14.51 9.66 14.20
N ALA A 38 14.40 9.05 15.38
CA ALA A 38 14.92 9.61 16.62
C ALA A 38 16.45 9.73 16.59
N ALA A 39 17.15 8.67 16.14
CA ALA A 39 18.61 8.65 16.05
C ALA A 39 19.13 9.71 15.04
N LEU A 40 18.48 9.86 13.89
CA LEU A 40 18.85 10.85 12.88
C LEU A 40 18.59 12.27 13.37
N LYS A 41 17.43 12.54 14.00
CA LYS A 41 17.13 13.86 14.60
C LYS A 41 18.14 14.24 15.69
N GLY A 42 18.61 13.26 16.47
CA GLY A 42 19.66 13.49 17.47
C GLY A 42 21.02 13.87 16.85
N LYS A 43 21.38 13.27 15.71
CA LYS A 43 22.63 13.56 14.98
C LYS A 43 22.58 14.88 14.19
N TRP A 44 21.40 15.27 13.73
CA TRP A 44 21.19 16.43 12.85
C TRP A 44 20.25 17.45 13.53
N PRO A 45 20.68 18.11 14.61
CA PRO A 45 19.84 19.06 15.33
C PRO A 45 19.48 20.26 14.44
N GLY A 46 18.18 20.62 14.46
CA GLY A 46 17.65 21.71 13.65
C GLY A 46 17.45 21.36 12.16
N TRP A 47 17.64 20.10 11.77
CA TRP A 47 17.25 19.59 10.46
C TRP A 47 15.86 18.97 10.49
N GLN A 48 15.14 19.08 9.38
CA GLN A 48 13.89 18.37 9.15
C GLN A 48 14.21 16.97 8.63
N VAL A 49 14.05 15.97 9.50
CA VAL A 49 14.22 14.55 9.16
C VAL A 49 12.87 13.97 8.75
N ILE A 50 12.74 13.55 7.50
CA ILE A 50 11.50 13.08 6.85
C ILE A 50 11.69 11.63 6.42
N HIS A 51 10.76 10.76 6.83
CA HIS A 51 10.62 9.44 6.25
C HIS A 51 9.72 9.54 5.01
N LEU A 52 10.20 9.07 3.88
CA LEU A 52 9.53 9.10 2.58
C LEU A 52 8.76 7.77 2.42
N ALA A 53 7.58 7.70 3.05
CA ALA A 53 6.80 6.47 3.16
C ALA A 53 6.32 5.90 1.80
N ASN A 54 6.22 6.75 0.78
CA ASN A 54 5.82 6.37 -0.59
C ASN A 54 7.00 6.43 -1.57
N ASN A 55 8.22 6.17 -1.10
CA ASN A 55 9.42 6.05 -1.92
C ASN A 55 9.64 7.29 -2.83
N MET A 56 9.71 7.08 -4.15
CA MET A 56 9.96 8.14 -5.14
C MET A 56 8.79 9.13 -5.27
N TYR A 57 7.56 8.73 -4.98
CA TYR A 57 6.40 9.64 -4.99
C TYR A 57 6.55 10.76 -3.96
N ASP A 58 7.13 10.47 -2.79
CA ASP A 58 7.43 11.49 -1.76
C ASP A 58 8.73 12.25 -2.08
N ALA A 59 9.65 11.64 -2.83
CA ALA A 59 10.97 12.20 -3.13
C ALA A 59 10.95 13.25 -4.24
N GLU A 60 10.16 13.03 -5.29
CA GLU A 60 10.10 13.90 -6.48
C GLU A 60 9.80 15.37 -6.18
N PRO A 61 8.79 15.70 -5.35
CA PRO A 61 8.51 17.10 -5.00
C PRO A 61 9.67 17.78 -4.27
N LEU A 62 10.47 17.02 -3.50
CA LEU A 62 11.64 17.54 -2.78
C LEU A 62 12.82 17.80 -3.72
N LEU A 63 12.94 17.03 -4.80
CA LEU A 63 14.01 17.12 -5.79
C LEU A 63 13.68 18.05 -6.95
N GLY A 64 12.39 18.37 -7.17
CA GLY A 64 11.95 19.14 -8.34
C GLY A 64 12.17 18.37 -9.64
N ILE A 65 11.97 17.05 -9.63
CA ILE A 65 12.10 16.18 -10.80
C ILE A 65 10.77 15.43 -11.03
N ASP A 66 10.54 15.01 -12.27
CA ASP A 66 9.37 14.21 -12.66
C ASP A 66 9.78 12.76 -12.93
N TYR A 67 10.33 12.05 -11.93
CA TYR A 67 10.94 10.73 -12.13
C TYR A 67 9.90 9.65 -12.51
N VAL A 68 8.74 9.61 -11.85
CA VAL A 68 7.65 8.64 -12.07
C VAL A 68 7.08 8.80 -13.47
N MET A 69 6.86 10.03 -13.92
CA MET A 69 6.36 10.32 -15.28
C MET A 69 7.33 9.92 -16.39
N GLN A 70 8.62 9.82 -16.09
CA GLN A 70 9.66 9.44 -17.05
C GLN A 70 9.82 7.93 -17.21
N GLN A 71 9.21 7.14 -16.33
CA GLN A 71 9.25 5.68 -16.44
C GLN A 71 8.19 5.20 -17.43
N ASP A 72 8.51 4.15 -18.19
CA ASP A 72 7.51 3.45 -18.98
C ASP A 72 6.53 2.76 -18.04
N SER A 73 5.25 3.12 -18.14
CA SER A 73 4.17 2.41 -17.47
C SER A 73 4.19 0.93 -17.87
N LEU A 74 4.23 0.02 -16.89
CA LEU A 74 4.12 -1.41 -17.14
C LEU A 74 2.77 -1.72 -17.79
N LYS A 75 2.75 -2.01 -19.09
CA LYS A 75 1.51 -2.42 -19.77
C LYS A 75 1.04 -3.75 -19.19
N TYR A 76 0.00 -3.71 -18.37
CA TYR A 76 -0.64 -4.90 -17.85
C TYR A 76 -1.66 -5.44 -18.85
N ASP A 77 -1.69 -6.77 -19.01
CA ASP A 77 -2.69 -7.46 -19.81
C ASP A 77 -4.09 -7.35 -19.17
N ALA A 78 -5.15 -7.65 -19.92
CA ALA A 78 -6.48 -7.77 -19.33
C ALA A 78 -6.50 -8.92 -18.30
N PRO A 79 -7.04 -8.71 -17.09
CA PRO A 79 -7.07 -9.77 -16.08
C PRO A 79 -7.98 -10.93 -16.53
N ASP A 80 -7.58 -12.19 -16.26
CA ASP A 80 -8.40 -13.38 -16.53
C ASP A 80 -9.62 -13.37 -15.62
N THR A 81 -10.82 -13.16 -16.18
CA THR A 81 -12.12 -12.98 -15.52
C THR A 81 -12.46 -13.87 -14.32
N ASN A 82 -11.79 -15.01 -14.15
CA ASN A 82 -12.03 -15.94 -13.04
C ASN A 82 -10.93 -15.95 -11.99
N LEU A 83 -9.94 -15.05 -12.07
CA LEU A 83 -8.77 -15.08 -11.19
C LEU A 83 -9.17 -14.96 -9.71
N ILE A 84 -10.03 -13.99 -9.36
CA ILE A 84 -10.44 -13.76 -7.96
C ILE A 84 -11.40 -14.86 -7.47
N THR A 85 -12.36 -15.26 -8.29
CA THR A 85 -13.37 -16.25 -7.91
C THR A 85 -12.84 -17.68 -7.90
N GLY A 86 -11.83 -17.97 -8.72
CA GLY A 86 -11.14 -19.25 -8.81
C GLY A 86 -9.92 -19.39 -7.89
N ASP A 87 -9.57 -18.34 -7.15
CA ASP A 87 -8.45 -18.37 -6.20
C ASP A 87 -8.69 -19.44 -5.11
N PRO A 88 -7.72 -20.32 -4.81
CA PRO A 88 -7.90 -21.38 -3.83
C PRO A 88 -8.24 -20.83 -2.44
N ILE A 89 -8.83 -21.67 -1.59
CA ILE A 89 -9.31 -21.30 -0.24
C ILE A 89 -8.46 -21.94 0.87
N ASP A 90 -7.78 -23.05 0.58
CA ASP A 90 -6.99 -23.83 1.55
C ASP A 90 -5.53 -23.98 1.07
N ASP A 91 -4.73 -22.91 1.15
CA ASP A 91 -3.27 -22.98 0.95
C ASP A 91 -2.55 -22.41 2.19
N GLU A 92 -1.32 -22.88 2.43
CA GLU A 92 -0.50 -22.43 3.56
C GLU A 92 0.05 -21.01 3.36
N TRP A 93 0.07 -20.53 2.12
CA TRP A 93 0.67 -19.26 1.72
C TRP A 93 -0.39 -18.27 1.26
N VAL A 94 -0.76 -17.37 2.18
CA VAL A 94 -1.68 -16.26 1.91
C VAL A 94 -0.89 -15.11 1.28
N ASN A 95 -1.37 -14.59 0.16
CA ASN A 95 -0.74 -13.48 -0.53
C ASN A 95 -1.38 -12.14 -0.14
N GLY A 96 -2.71 -12.01 -0.26
CA GLY A 96 -3.42 -10.76 0.00
C GLY A 96 -4.44 -10.88 1.13
N LEU A 97 -4.58 -9.81 1.92
CA LEU A 97 -5.73 -9.59 2.81
C LEU A 97 -6.51 -8.37 2.34
N PHE A 98 -7.77 -8.61 2.00
CA PHE A 98 -8.71 -7.60 1.54
C PHE A 98 -9.73 -7.31 2.62
N VAL A 99 -9.86 -6.04 2.99
CA VAL A 99 -10.87 -5.58 3.94
C VAL A 99 -11.81 -4.64 3.20
N ILE A 100 -13.08 -5.01 3.09
CA ILE A 100 -14.10 -4.25 2.38
C ILE A 100 -15.09 -3.71 3.39
N LYS A 101 -15.26 -2.38 3.44
CA LYS A 101 -16.31 -1.71 4.21
C LYS A 101 -17.42 -1.27 3.25
N GLU A 102 -18.63 -1.78 3.46
CA GLU A 102 -19.80 -1.38 2.69
C GLU A 102 -21.03 -1.32 3.59
N ARG A 103 -21.73 -0.18 3.59
CA ARG A 103 -22.92 0.11 4.41
C ARG A 103 -22.69 -0.12 5.91
N GLY A 104 -21.48 0.18 6.38
CA GLY A 104 -21.06 -0.05 7.76
C GLY A 104 -20.73 -1.50 8.11
N GLU A 105 -20.88 -2.45 7.18
CA GLU A 105 -20.46 -3.84 7.36
C GLU A 105 -19.02 -4.03 6.88
N ILE A 106 -18.27 -4.91 7.55
CA ILE A 106 -16.88 -5.25 7.21
C ILE A 106 -16.81 -6.69 6.72
N TYR A 107 -16.26 -6.87 5.52
CA TYR A 107 -15.94 -8.17 4.94
C TYR A 107 -14.43 -8.30 4.88
N VAL A 108 -13.90 -9.43 5.35
CA VAL A 108 -12.46 -9.69 5.36
C VAL A 108 -12.19 -10.96 4.59
N ILE A 109 -11.31 -10.89 3.60
CA ILE A 109 -11.02 -11.99 2.69
C ILE A 109 -9.51 -12.17 2.59
N GLU A 110 -9.05 -13.41 2.72
CA GLU A 110 -7.69 -13.82 2.36
C GLU A 110 -7.68 -14.39 0.94
N SER A 111 -6.63 -14.06 0.19
CA SER A 111 -6.30 -14.68 -1.10
C SER A 111 -4.96 -15.38 -1.05
N HIS A 112 -4.76 -16.33 -1.97
CA HIS A 112 -3.51 -17.10 -2.04
C HIS A 112 -2.69 -16.76 -3.29
N ASN A 113 -3.31 -16.63 -4.45
CA ASN A 113 -2.65 -16.26 -5.70
C ASN A 113 -3.01 -14.84 -6.16
N VAL A 114 -4.14 -14.30 -5.70
CA VAL A 114 -4.58 -12.94 -6.06
C VAL A 114 -3.79 -11.91 -5.28
N THR A 115 -3.10 -11.03 -6.00
CA THR A 115 -2.38 -9.86 -5.44
C THR A 115 -3.31 -8.66 -5.28
N VAL A 116 -2.84 -7.63 -4.58
CA VAL A 116 -3.46 -6.31 -4.57
C VAL A 116 -3.44 -5.69 -5.97
N GLU A 117 -2.36 -5.86 -6.73
CA GLU A 117 -2.28 -5.41 -8.13
C GLU A 117 -3.43 -5.99 -8.97
N ASP A 118 -3.69 -7.30 -8.84
CA ASP A 118 -4.79 -7.97 -9.54
C ASP A 118 -6.12 -7.30 -9.20
N VAL A 119 -6.42 -7.11 -7.91
CA VAL A 119 -7.67 -6.47 -7.45
C VAL A 119 -7.80 -5.04 -7.98
N ILE A 120 -6.71 -4.27 -7.98
CA ILE A 120 -6.71 -2.91 -8.52
C ILE A 120 -7.03 -2.93 -10.02
N ARG A 121 -6.49 -3.88 -10.78
CA ARG A 121 -6.73 -4.02 -12.22
C ARG A 121 -8.17 -4.39 -12.57
N TYR A 122 -8.88 -5.08 -11.68
CA TYR A 122 -10.30 -5.39 -11.86
C TYR A 122 -11.25 -4.20 -11.65
N GLY A 123 -10.77 -3.11 -11.08
CA GLY A 123 -11.63 -1.97 -10.75
C GLY A 123 -12.74 -2.35 -9.75
N GLU A 124 -13.82 -1.57 -9.75
CA GLU A 124 -14.96 -1.79 -8.85
C GLU A 124 -15.59 -3.18 -8.96
N THR A 125 -15.39 -3.91 -10.07
CA THR A 125 -15.92 -5.27 -10.25
C THR A 125 -15.28 -6.29 -9.30
N ALA A 126 -14.09 -6.00 -8.78
CA ALA A 126 -13.41 -6.86 -7.82
C ALA A 126 -14.21 -7.01 -6.51
N ILE A 127 -14.97 -5.98 -6.11
CA ILE A 127 -15.72 -5.98 -4.84
C ILE A 127 -16.67 -7.17 -4.78
N ALA A 128 -17.51 -7.33 -5.80
CA ALA A 128 -18.49 -8.41 -5.85
C ALA A 128 -17.81 -9.79 -5.95
N GLN A 129 -16.66 -9.88 -6.63
CA GLN A 129 -15.90 -11.12 -6.75
C GLN A 129 -15.27 -11.53 -5.41
N LEU A 130 -14.73 -10.56 -4.67
CA LEU A 130 -14.17 -10.76 -3.33
C LEU A 130 -15.27 -11.11 -2.33
N GLN A 131 -16.40 -10.40 -2.32
CA GLN A 131 -17.54 -10.66 -1.43
C GLN A 131 -18.21 -12.03 -1.69
N ALA A 132 -18.02 -12.63 -2.87
CA ALA A 132 -18.47 -13.98 -3.16
C ALA A 132 -17.63 -15.07 -2.46
N ARG A 133 -16.45 -14.71 -1.92
CA ARG A 133 -15.55 -15.62 -1.20
C ARG A 133 -15.95 -15.71 0.28
N PRO A 134 -15.58 -16.79 0.97
CA PRO A 134 -15.81 -16.90 2.42
C PRO A 134 -15.12 -15.76 3.17
N SER A 135 -15.87 -15.06 4.02
CA SER A 135 -15.29 -14.05 4.92
C SER A 135 -14.63 -14.72 6.11
N ILE A 136 -13.50 -14.17 6.54
CA ILE A 136 -12.82 -14.51 7.78
C ILE A 136 -13.03 -13.41 8.83
N LEU A 137 -12.53 -13.63 10.04
CA LEU A 137 -12.39 -12.57 11.05
C LEU A 137 -11.16 -11.72 10.75
N LEU A 138 -11.24 -10.42 11.06
CA LEU A 138 -10.08 -9.53 10.97
C LEU A 138 -8.95 -10.06 11.86
N PRO A 139 -7.75 -10.34 11.31
CA PRO A 139 -6.61 -10.79 12.11
C PRO A 139 -6.18 -9.76 13.15
N LEU A 140 -5.65 -10.23 14.28
CA LEU A 140 -5.03 -9.35 15.27
C LEU A 140 -3.70 -8.78 14.74
N GLU A 141 -3.31 -7.61 15.23
CA GLU A 141 -2.01 -6.99 14.90
C GLU A 141 -0.86 -7.98 15.17
N GLY A 142 -0.03 -8.22 14.14
CA GLY A 142 1.10 -9.16 14.20
C GLY A 142 0.74 -10.63 13.98
N GLN A 143 -0.53 -10.96 13.72
CA GLN A 143 -0.98 -12.32 13.38
C GLN A 143 -1.35 -12.49 11.91
N THR A 144 -1.28 -11.40 11.13
CA THR A 144 -1.52 -11.46 9.70
C THR A 144 -0.41 -12.26 9.01
N ARG A 145 -0.81 -13.15 8.10
CA ARG A 145 0.10 -14.00 7.32
C ARG A 145 0.20 -13.55 5.85
N SER A 146 -0.68 -12.66 5.39
CA SER A 146 -0.65 -12.09 4.06
C SER A 146 0.54 -11.14 3.87
N LEU A 147 1.05 -11.11 2.66
CA LEU A 147 2.15 -10.22 2.25
C LEU A 147 1.64 -8.82 1.91
N GLU A 148 0.43 -8.73 1.35
CA GLU A 148 -0.15 -7.50 0.83
C GLU A 148 -1.51 -7.22 1.49
N HIS A 149 -1.83 -5.94 1.68
CA HIS A 149 -3.10 -5.53 2.26
C HIS A 149 -3.77 -4.42 1.44
N LEU A 150 -5.07 -4.58 1.21
CA LEU A 150 -5.90 -3.56 0.60
C LEU A 150 -7.19 -3.37 1.40
N PHE A 151 -7.42 -2.13 1.82
CA PHE A 151 -8.68 -1.68 2.38
C PHE A 151 -9.50 -0.96 1.32
N ILE A 152 -10.75 -1.41 1.12
CA ILE A 152 -11.71 -0.85 0.18
C ILE A 152 -12.88 -0.29 0.98
N ASP A 153 -12.94 1.03 1.12
CA ASP A 153 -14.09 1.73 1.67
C ASP A 153 -15.06 2.08 0.54
N VAL A 154 -16.11 1.29 0.39
CA VAL A 154 -17.14 1.50 -0.64
C VAL A 154 -18.01 2.71 -0.30
N ASP A 155 -18.20 2.98 1.00
CA ASP A 155 -19.03 4.08 1.50
C ASP A 155 -18.36 5.44 1.25
N ASP A 156 -17.08 5.54 1.62
CA ASP A 156 -16.30 6.78 1.50
C ASP A 156 -15.51 6.88 0.17
N LYS A 157 -15.64 5.86 -0.69
CA LYS A 157 -14.91 5.73 -1.96
C LYS A 157 -13.41 5.92 -1.76
N LEU A 158 -12.83 5.09 -0.90
CA LEU A 158 -11.41 5.16 -0.52
C LEU A 158 -10.74 3.79 -0.71
N LEU A 159 -9.56 3.79 -1.31
CA LEU A 159 -8.66 2.64 -1.38
C LEU A 159 -7.40 2.96 -0.56
N ILE A 160 -7.04 2.09 0.37
CA ILE A 160 -5.82 2.22 1.18
C ILE A 160 -4.97 0.96 1.00
N LEU A 161 -3.73 1.14 0.55
CA LEU A 161 -2.78 0.07 0.31
C LEU A 161 -1.58 0.22 1.23
N ASP A 162 -1.11 -0.90 1.77
CA ASP A 162 0.05 -0.90 2.67
C ASP A 162 1.40 -0.91 1.93
N ALA A 163 1.40 -1.15 0.62
CA ALA A 163 2.57 -1.15 -0.24
C ALA A 163 2.59 0.06 -1.20
N SER A 164 3.80 0.57 -1.46
CA SER A 164 4.07 1.56 -2.51
C SER A 164 4.73 0.85 -3.69
N GLU A 165 3.92 0.53 -4.70
CA GLU A 165 4.37 -0.11 -5.93
C GLU A 165 4.37 0.88 -7.09
N PHE A 166 5.44 0.84 -7.88
CA PHE A 166 5.61 1.74 -9.01
C PHE A 166 4.52 1.51 -10.07
N GLY A 167 3.81 2.57 -10.47
CA GLY A 167 2.77 2.52 -11.49
C GLY A 167 1.39 2.12 -10.96
N LEU A 168 1.29 1.50 -9.78
CA LEU A 168 0.03 1.01 -9.24
C LEU A 168 -0.95 2.15 -8.96
N TYR A 169 -0.43 3.31 -8.53
CA TYR A 169 -1.23 4.53 -8.31
C TYR A 169 -1.94 4.99 -9.58
N GLU A 170 -1.20 5.10 -10.68
CA GLU A 170 -1.70 5.54 -11.98
C GLU A 170 -2.75 4.56 -12.51
N TYR A 171 -2.51 3.25 -12.36
CA TYR A 171 -3.49 2.24 -12.72
C TYR A 171 -4.75 2.32 -11.86
N ALA A 172 -4.61 2.42 -10.54
CA ALA A 172 -5.74 2.54 -9.64
C ALA A 172 -6.63 3.74 -9.96
N ALA A 173 -6.04 4.90 -10.22
CA ALA A 173 -6.78 6.10 -10.61
C ALA A 173 -7.60 5.90 -11.90
N SER A 174 -7.09 5.08 -12.84
CA SER A 174 -7.81 4.77 -14.08
C SER A 174 -8.92 3.71 -13.91
N GLN A 175 -8.69 2.68 -13.09
CA GLN A 175 -9.63 1.55 -12.90
C GLN A 175 -10.69 1.84 -11.84
N TRP A 176 -10.42 2.77 -10.93
CA TRP A 176 -11.29 3.18 -9.84
C TRP A 176 -11.55 4.69 -9.90
N PRO A 177 -12.18 5.20 -10.97
CA PRO A 177 -12.25 6.64 -11.27
C PRO A 177 -12.99 7.47 -10.21
N ASN A 178 -13.81 6.81 -9.38
CA ASN A 178 -14.58 7.46 -8.32
C ASN A 178 -13.96 7.31 -6.93
N TYR A 179 -12.83 6.61 -6.80
CA TYR A 179 -12.18 6.36 -5.52
C TYR A 179 -10.98 7.26 -5.33
N THR A 180 -10.80 7.73 -4.10
CA THR A 180 -9.54 8.30 -3.66
C THR A 180 -8.58 7.15 -3.34
N PHE A 181 -7.35 7.25 -3.80
CA PHE A 181 -6.33 6.25 -3.53
C PHE A 181 -5.30 6.80 -2.55
N LYS A 182 -5.00 6.05 -1.50
CA LYS A 182 -3.98 6.35 -0.51
C LYS A 182 -2.98 5.21 -0.44
N MET A 183 -1.72 5.55 -0.68
CA MET A 183 -0.59 4.64 -0.47
C MET A 183 0.05 4.91 0.88
N GLY A 184 0.61 3.85 1.44
CA GLY A 184 1.51 3.92 2.57
C GLY A 184 0.95 3.22 3.79
N LYS A 185 1.84 3.00 4.75
CA LYS A 185 1.54 2.35 6.03
C LYS A 185 0.70 3.21 6.99
N ASP A 186 -0.36 3.82 6.49
CA ASP A 186 -1.41 4.36 7.33
C ASP A 186 -2.22 3.19 7.87
N ARG A 187 -2.06 2.96 9.18
CA ARG A 187 -2.71 1.87 9.92
C ARG A 187 -4.19 1.75 9.54
N ILE A 188 -4.55 0.68 8.84
CA ILE A 188 -5.96 0.24 8.70
C ILE A 188 -6.58 0.03 10.09
N SER A 189 -5.76 -0.31 11.11
CA SER A 189 -6.19 -0.43 12.51
C SER A 189 -6.70 0.87 13.15
N GLY A 190 -6.36 2.04 12.59
CA GLY A 190 -6.90 3.33 13.04
C GLY A 190 -8.34 3.59 12.57
N TYR A 191 -8.77 2.97 11.47
CA TYR A 191 -10.11 3.13 10.90
C TYR A 191 -11.11 2.11 11.44
N ALA A 192 -10.63 0.91 11.85
CA ALA A 192 -11.46 -0.09 12.53
C ALA A 192 -11.65 0.18 14.04
N GLY A 193 -10.89 1.10 14.63
CA GLY A 193 -10.86 1.39 16.07
C GLY A 193 -11.80 2.50 16.55
N GLY A 194 -12.69 3.00 15.69
CA GLY A 194 -13.64 4.07 16.00
C GLY A 194 -14.77 3.66 16.94
N GLY A 195 -14.46 3.52 18.24
CA GLY A 195 -15.40 3.73 19.35
C GLY A 195 -16.52 2.70 19.53
N TRP A 196 -16.23 1.63 20.26
CA TRP A 196 -17.25 0.78 20.88
C TRP A 196 -17.39 1.15 22.37
N HIS A 197 -18.40 1.97 22.69
CA HIS A 197 -19.05 2.04 24.00
C HIS A 197 -20.56 2.16 23.79
#